data_AF-Q7WVA8-F1
#
_entry.id   AF-Q7WVA8-F1
#
_cell.length_a   1.000
_cell.length_b   1.000
_cell.length_c   1.000
_cell.angle_alpha   90.00
_cell.angle_beta   90.00
_cell.angle_gamma   90.00
#
_symmetry.space_group_name_H-M   'P 1'
#
loop_
_entity.id
_entity.type
_entity.pdbx_description
1 polymer ?
#
loop_
_entity_poly.entity_id
_entity_poly.type
_entity_poly.pdbx_seq_one_letter_code
_entity_poly.pdbx_strand_id
1 'polypeptide(L)' 'MAIPVEIRQVERPKNTVVKNYFGKFKVVKRTSKYVNGKAIPKDLAIVGEIVDYKFVPFETPIPVGTRS' A
#
# COMPACT_ATOMS: atom_id res chain seq x y z
N MET A 1 -2.35 -12.34 4.46
CA MET A 1 -1.65 -13.10 3.40
C MET A 1 -0.19 -12.70 3.41
N ALA A 2 0.72 -13.66 3.36
CA ALA A 2 2.14 -13.35 3.23
C ALA A 2 2.41 -12.77 1.83
N ILE A 3 3.21 -11.71 1.76
CA ILE A 3 3.68 -11.15 0.49
C ILE A 3 5.07 -11.75 0.22
N PRO A 4 5.33 -12.31 -0.97
CA PRO A 4 6.65 -12.83 -1.33
C PRO A 4 7.76 -11.80 -1.09
N VAL A 5 8.94 -12.27 -0.68
CA VAL A 5 10.07 -11.40 -0.31
C VAL A 5 10.49 -10.53 -1.50
N GLU A 6 10.53 -11.11 -2.69
CA GLU A 6 10.85 -10.43 -3.95
C GLU A 6 9.94 -9.23 -4.18
N ILE A 7 8.62 -9.41 -4.04
CA ILE A 7 7.63 -8.34 -4.16
C ILE A 7 7.78 -7.29 -3.04
N ARG A 8 8.11 -7.73 -1.82
CA ARG A 8 8.29 -6.83 -0.67
C ARG A 8 9.52 -5.93 -0.83
N GLN A 9 10.54 -6.39 -1.55
CA GLN A 9 11.80 -5.67 -1.78
C GLN A 9 11.77 -4.76 -3.02
N VAL A 10 10.76 -4.86 -3.89
CA VAL A 10 10.59 -3.95 -5.04
C VAL A 10 10.64 -2.49 -4.60
N GLU A 11 11.49 -1.71 -5.25
CA GLU A 11 11.62 -0.27 -5.04
C GLU A 11 10.30 0.44 -5.34
N ARG A 12 9.90 1.33 -4.43
CA ARG A 12 8.60 2.02 -4.48
C ARG A 12 8.65 3.30 -3.64
N PRO A 13 7.69 4.22 -3.81
CA PRO A 13 7.65 5.45 -3.03
C PRO A 13 7.64 5.19 -1.50
N LYS A 14 8.28 6.09 -0.75
CA LYS A 14 8.30 6.04 0.73
C LYS A 14 6.89 6.12 1.31
N ASN A 15 6.74 5.65 2.56
CA ASN A 15 5.46 5.64 3.28
C ASN A 15 4.37 4.85 2.54
N THR A 16 4.75 3.76 1.88
CA THR A 16 3.84 2.83 1.23
C THR A 16 3.97 1.42 1.80
N VAL A 17 2.88 0.67 1.70
CA VAL A 17 2.83 -0.75 2.04
C VAL A 17 2.31 -1.51 0.83
N VAL A 18 2.82 -2.72 0.58
CA VAL A 18 2.25 -3.60 -0.43
C VAL A 18 1.11 -4.39 0.21
N LYS A 19 0.01 -4.57 -0.52
CA LYS A 19 -1.11 -5.42 -0.13
C LYS A 19 -1.53 -6.31 -1.27
N ASN A 20 -1.94 -7.54 -0.96
CA ASN A 20 -2.54 -8.42 -1.93
C ASN A 20 -4.04 -8.12 -2.02
N TYR A 21 -4.48 -7.67 -3.19
CA TYR A 21 -5.88 -7.50 -3.57
C TYR A 21 -6.20 -8.54 -4.65
N PHE A 22 -6.81 -9.66 -4.23
CA PHE A 22 -7.28 -10.72 -5.14
C PHE A 22 -6.23 -11.19 -6.16
N GLY A 23 -5.00 -11.42 -5.71
CA GLY A 23 -3.87 -11.85 -6.54
C GLY A 23 -3.05 -10.72 -7.15
N LYS A 24 -3.47 -9.45 -7.00
CA LYS A 24 -2.71 -8.28 -7.47
C LYS A 24 -2.02 -7.59 -6.30
N PHE A 25 -0.73 -7.33 -6.45
CA PHE A 25 0.05 -6.63 -5.43
C PHE A 25 -0.09 -5.11 -5.62
N LYS A 26 -0.95 -4.48 -4.83
CA LYS A 26 -1.15 -3.02 -4.88
C LYS A 26 -0.23 -2.32 -3.90
N VAL A 27 0.27 -1.15 -4.29
CA VAL A 27 1.07 -0.26 -3.44
C VAL A 27 0.15 0.79 -2.85
N VAL A 28 0.06 0.82 -1.52
CA VAL A 28 -0.87 1.65 -0.76
C VAL A 28 -0.10 2.67 0.05
N LYS A 29 -0.39 3.95 -0.14
CA LYS A 29 0.11 5.03 0.70
C LYS A 29 -0.49 4.93 2.09
N ARG A 30 0.36 4.91 3.11
CA ARG A 30 -0.03 4.73 4.51
C ARG A 30 0.53 5.87 5.35
N THR A 31 -0.32 6.38 6.24
CA THR A 31 0.05 7.28 7.33
C THR A 31 -0.28 6.61 8.67
N SER A 32 -0.12 7.31 9.78
CA SER A 32 -0.64 6.92 11.08
C SER A 32 -1.55 8.02 11.64
N LYS A 33 -2.53 7.62 12.45
CA LYS A 33 -3.34 8.52 13.27
C LYS A 33 -3.19 8.09 14.72
N TYR A 34 -2.96 9.03 15.62
CA TYR A 34 -2.99 8.74 17.05
C TYR A 34 -4.43 8.60 17.53
N VAL A 35 -4.73 7.50 18.20
CA VAL A 35 -6.00 7.23 18.86
C VAL A 35 -5.69 6.66 20.24
N ASN A 36 -6.17 7.33 21.29
CA ASN A 36 -5.93 6.94 22.70
C ASN A 36 -4.44 6.72 23.02
N GLY A 37 -3.59 7.65 22.59
CA GLY A 37 -2.13 7.59 22.83
C GLY A 37 -1.37 6.56 21.99
N LYS A 38 -2.03 5.83 21.08
CA LYS A 38 -1.38 4.83 20.21
C LYS A 38 -1.42 5.26 18.75
N ALA A 39 -0.31 5.10 18.04
CA ALA A 39 -0.23 5.33 16.60
C ALA A 39 -0.88 4.16 15.84
N ILE A 40 -2.03 4.40 15.22
CA ILE A 40 -2.75 3.42 14.41
C ILE A 40 -2.47 3.68 12.93
N PRO A 41 -1.99 2.69 12.15
CA PRO A 41 -1.78 2.86 10.73
C PRO A 41 -3.10 3.14 10.00
N LYS A 42 -3.08 4.12 9.10
CA LYS A 42 -4.21 4.52 8.25
C LYS A 42 -3.78 4.49 6.79
N ASP A 43 -4.48 3.70 6.00
CA ASP A 43 -4.29 3.68 4.55
C ASP A 43 -5.03 4.85 3.90
N LEU A 44 -4.41 5.51 2.93
CA LEU A 44 -4.93 6.74 2.30
C LEU A 44 -5.40 6.48 0.86
N ALA A 45 -4.50 5.98 0.01
CA ALA A 45 -4.79 5.70 -1.39
C ALA A 45 -3.89 4.60 -1.95
N ILE A 46 -4.38 3.89 -2.96
CA ILE A 46 -3.57 3.02 -3.82
C ILE A 46 -2.87 3.92 -4.84
N VAL A 47 -1.54 3.88 -4.88
CA VAL A 47 -0.72 4.75 -5.74
C VAL A 47 -0.14 4.00 -6.94
N GLY A 48 -0.39 2.69 -7.02
CA GLY A 48 0.11 1.86 -8.10
C GLY A 48 0.03 0.39 -7.74
N GLU A 49 0.72 -0.43 -8.53
CA GLU A 49 0.81 -1.86 -8.33
C GLU A 49 2.19 -2.41 -8.70
N ILE A 50 2.45 -3.66 -8.33
CA ILE A 50 3.67 -4.37 -8.70
C ILE A 50 3.30 -5.41 -9.75
N VAL A 51 3.87 -5.25 -10.94
CA VAL A 51 3.74 -6.18 -12.08
C VAL A 51 5.16 -6.53 -12.52
N ASP A 52 5.43 -7.82 -12.75
CA ASP A 52 6.75 -8.30 -13.18
C ASP A 52 7.91 -7.78 -12.31
N TYR A 53 7.71 -7.80 -10.99
CA TYR A 53 8.68 -7.32 -9.99
C TYR A 53 9.05 -5.83 -10.12
N LYS A 54 8.22 -5.04 -10.80
CA LYS A 54 8.41 -3.59 -10.96
C LYS A 54 7.20 -2.83 -10.46
N PHE A 55 7.46 -1.69 -9.82
CA PHE A 55 6.40 -0.76 -9.44
C PHE A 55 5.88 0.00 -10.66
N VAL A 56 4.57 -0.08 -10.88
CA VAL A 56 3.83 0.65 -11.90
C VAL A 56 2.94 1.67 -11.19
N PRO A 57 3.23 2.98 -11.28
CA PRO A 57 2.41 4.00 -10.66
C PRO A 57 1.06 4.15 -11.38
N PHE A 58 0.04 4.56 -10.63
CA PHE A 58 -1.21 5.03 -11.22
C PHE A 58 -1.16 6.55 -11.42
N GLU A 59 -1.68 7.03 -12.55
CA GLU A 59 -1.77 8.48 -12.83
C GLU A 59 -2.60 9.20 -11.75
N THR A 60 -3.72 8.58 -11.35
CA THR A 60 -4.60 9.06 -10.29
C THR A 60 -4.65 8.05 -9.14
N PRO A 61 -4.25 8.45 -7.92
CA PRO A 61 -4.35 7.58 -6.75
C PRO A 61 -5.80 7.21 -6.45
N ILE A 62 -6.07 5.94 -6.17
CA ILE A 62 -7.41 5.44 -5.86
C ILE A 62 -7.61 5.51 -4.34
N PRO A 63 -8.54 6.32 -3.80
CA PRO A 63 -8.78 6.40 -2.37
C PRO A 63 -9.15 5.03 -1.80
N VAL A 64 -8.50 4.63 -0.70
CA VAL A 64 -8.92 3.40 0.00
C VAL A 64 -10.05 3.79 0.96
N GLY A 65 -11.20 3.14 0.80
CA GLY A 65 -12.32 3.35 1.71
C GLY A 65 -11.92 3.01 3.14
N THR A 66 -11.81 4.02 4.00
CA THR A 66 -11.91 3.80 5.44
C THR A 66 -13.32 3.29 5.69
N ARG A 67 -13.48 1.99 5.97
CA ARG A 67 -14.63 1.56 6.77
C ARG A 67 -14.52 2.33 8.08
N SER A 68 -15.33 3.38 8.19
CA SER A 68 -15.62 4.11 9.43
C SER A 68 -16.35 3.18 10.39
#